data_AF-A0A1X0NJA0-F1
#
_entry.id   AF-A0A1X0NJA0-F1
#
_cell.length_a   1.000
_cell.length_b   1.000
_cell.length_c   1.000
_cell.angle_alpha   90.00
_cell.angle_beta   90.00
_cell.angle_gamma   90.00
#
_symmetry.space_group_name_H-M   'P 1'
#
loop_
_entity.id
_entity.type
_entity.pdbx_description
1 polymer ?
#
loop_
_entity_poly.entity_id
_entity_poly.type
_entity_poly.pdbx_seq_one_letter_code
_entity_poly.pdbx_strand_id
1 'polypeptide(L)'
;MRTTRLLMMRLPKARRPRERPWEIFNTRDFGFSEGSQNYSMWFMTASTFAGLLLFEGYQQMQRIFARGDTCPACEAAREHYRQRVAIKEYEMQERFNSGGRV
;
A
#
# COMPACT_ATOMS: atom_id res chain seq x y z
N MET A 1 90.61 -1.88 -17.68
CA MET A 1 89.36 -1.56 -16.96
C MET A 1 88.76 -0.30 -17.59
N ARG A 2 87.64 -0.43 -18.31
CA ARG A 2 86.99 0.70 -19.02
C ARG A 2 85.83 1.18 -18.16
N THR A 3 85.96 2.37 -17.60
CA THR A 3 84.96 3.05 -16.75
C THR A 3 83.76 3.45 -17.61
N THR A 4 82.60 2.84 -17.35
CA THR A 4 81.34 3.21 -18.00
C THR A 4 80.78 4.48 -17.36
N ARG A 5 80.85 5.60 -18.08
CA ARG A 5 80.12 6.84 -17.75
C ARG A 5 78.61 6.53 -17.79
N LEU A 6 77.91 6.85 -16.70
CA LEU A 6 76.46 6.81 -16.60
C LEU A 6 75.84 7.72 -17.67
N LEU A 7 75.37 7.11 -18.76
CA LEU A 7 74.54 7.77 -19.76
C LEU A 7 73.16 8.01 -19.16
N MET A 8 72.83 9.27 -18.87
CA MET A 8 71.47 9.70 -18.55
C MET A 8 70.57 9.48 -19.77
N MET A 9 69.93 8.32 -19.86
CA MET A 9 68.90 8.06 -20.86
C MET A 9 67.68 8.92 -20.53
N ARG A 10 67.25 9.76 -21.49
CA ARG A 10 65.91 10.36 -21.45
C ARG A 10 64.88 9.24 -21.52
N LEU A 11 64.27 8.93 -20.38
CA LEU A 11 63.08 8.09 -20.36
C LEU A 11 62.02 8.74 -21.28
N PRO A 12 61.39 7.98 -22.20
CA PRO A 12 60.30 8.51 -22.99
C PRO A 12 59.24 9.04 -22.01
N LYS A 13 58.81 10.29 -22.23
CA LYS A 13 57.72 10.93 -21.49
C LYS A 13 56.64 9.86 -21.33
N ALA A 14 56.36 9.47 -20.08
CA ALA A 14 55.43 8.39 -19.79
C ALA A 14 54.20 8.58 -20.68
N ARG A 15 53.99 7.66 -21.63
CA ARG A 15 52.70 7.59 -22.34
C ARG A 15 51.67 7.58 -21.22
N ARG A 16 50.66 8.44 -21.29
CA ARG A 16 49.54 8.45 -20.34
C ARG A 16 49.22 6.99 -20.01
N PRO A 17 49.10 6.61 -18.72
CA PRO A 17 48.77 5.23 -18.37
C PRO A 17 47.58 4.84 -19.25
N ARG A 18 47.69 3.72 -19.98
CA ARG A 18 46.52 3.11 -20.61
C ARG A 18 45.48 3.04 -19.49
N GLU A 19 44.37 3.74 -19.69
CA GLU A 19 43.24 3.81 -18.76
C GLU A 19 43.10 2.44 -18.10
N ARG A 20 43.27 2.41 -16.78
CA ARG A 20 43.29 1.12 -16.10
C ARG A 20 41.90 0.53 -16.27
N PRO A 21 41.73 -0.77 -16.58
CA PRO A 21 40.40 -1.31 -16.92
C PRO A 21 39.33 -1.07 -15.84
N TRP A 22 39.74 -0.86 -14.59
CA TRP A 22 38.87 -0.52 -13.47
C TRP A 22 38.50 0.97 -13.35
N GLU A 23 39.22 1.88 -14.03
CA GLU A 23 38.85 3.31 -14.14
C GLU A 23 37.69 3.51 -15.12
N ILE A 24 37.45 2.57 -16.04
CA ILE A 24 36.29 2.56 -16.95
C ILE A 24 34.98 2.29 -16.17
N PHE A 25 35.07 1.64 -15.01
CA PHE A 25 33.94 1.39 -14.11
C PHE A 25 33.83 2.41 -12.98
N ASN A 26 34.41 3.60 -13.14
CA ASN A 26 34.12 4.70 -12.24
C ASN A 26 32.75 5.28 -12.64
N THR A 27 31.68 4.74 -12.05
CA THR A 27 30.28 5.14 -12.31
C THR A 27 30.00 6.63 -12.08
N ARG A 28 30.94 7.32 -11.42
CA ARG A 28 30.99 8.76 -11.26
C ARG A 28 31.13 9.54 -12.59
N ASP A 29 31.85 9.02 -13.57
CA ASP A 29 32.14 9.74 -14.84
C ASP A 29 31.15 9.38 -15.97
N PHE A 30 30.47 8.24 -15.87
CA PHE A 30 29.47 7.79 -16.84
C PHE A 30 28.05 8.28 -16.55
N GLY A 31 27.85 9.12 -15.52
CA GLY A 31 26.51 9.55 -15.12
C GLY A 31 25.60 8.38 -14.74
N PHE A 32 26.19 7.21 -14.43
CA PHE A 32 25.47 6.06 -13.96
C PHE A 32 25.14 6.31 -12.50
N SER A 33 23.99 6.97 -12.27
CA SER A 33 23.31 6.93 -11.00
C SER A 33 22.99 5.47 -10.69
N GLU A 34 23.89 4.78 -9.99
CA GLU A 34 23.71 3.38 -9.54
C GLU A 34 22.43 3.19 -8.71
N GLY A 35 21.81 4.26 -8.24
CA GLY A 35 20.39 4.26 -7.89
C GLY A 35 19.58 4.72 -9.09
N SER A 36 19.06 3.79 -9.89
CA SER A 36 17.96 4.09 -10.82
C SER A 36 16.79 4.67 -10.01
N GLN A 37 16.79 5.99 -9.88
CA GLN A 37 15.80 6.81 -9.22
C GLN A 37 14.55 6.85 -10.11
N ASN A 38 13.94 5.70 -10.35
CA ASN A 38 12.65 5.60 -11.03
C ASN A 38 11.53 5.98 -10.05
N TYR A 39 11.68 7.11 -9.34
CA TYR A 39 10.66 7.64 -8.44
C TYR A 39 9.33 7.82 -9.16
N SER A 40 9.37 8.18 -10.45
CA SER A 40 8.19 8.21 -11.32
C SER A 40 7.53 6.84 -11.46
N MET A 41 8.29 5.77 -11.70
CA MET A 41 7.77 4.40 -11.79
C MET A 41 7.17 3.95 -10.45
N TRP A 42 7.85 4.21 -9.34
CA TRP A 42 7.37 3.84 -8.01
C TRP A 42 6.14 4.64 -7.60
N PHE A 43 6.12 5.94 -7.89
CA PHE A 43 4.98 6.82 -7.66
C PHE A 43 3.78 6.40 -8.52
N MET A 44 4.00 6.15 -9.81
CA MET A 44 2.95 5.64 -10.70
C MET A 44 2.40 4.34 -10.16
N THR A 45 3.26 3.36 -9.89
CA THR A 45 2.88 2.05 -9.31
C THR A 45 2.06 2.22 -8.02
N ALA A 46 2.54 3.03 -7.08
CA ALA A 46 1.84 3.30 -5.83
C ALA A 46 0.47 3.95 -6.05
N SER A 47 0.36 4.91 -6.96
CA SER A 47 -0.90 5.55 -7.31
C SER A 47 -1.90 4.59 -7.95
N THR A 48 -1.45 3.69 -8.82
CA THR A 48 -2.31 2.67 -9.43
C THR A 48 -2.86 1.73 -8.37
N PHE A 49 -2.02 1.24 -7.45
CA PHE A 49 -2.45 0.37 -6.36
C PHE A 49 -3.41 1.08 -5.40
N ALA A 50 -3.13 2.34 -5.05
CA ALA A 50 -4.04 3.14 -4.22
C ALA A 50 -5.41 3.33 -4.89
N GLY A 51 -5.42 3.62 -6.20
CA GLY A 51 -6.65 3.75 -6.98
C GLY A 51 -7.47 2.46 -7.01
N LEU A 52 -6.82 1.31 -7.22
CA LEU A 52 -7.49 0.00 -7.19
C LEU A 52 -8.07 -0.30 -5.79
N LEU A 53 -7.32 -0.01 -4.73
CA LEU A 53 -7.78 -0.23 -3.36
C LEU A 53 -8.98 0.64 -3.00
N LEU A 54 -8.99 1.91 -3.40
CA LEU A 54 -10.14 2.80 -3.23
C LEU A 54 -11.36 2.31 -4.01
N PHE A 55 -11.15 1.80 -5.23
CA PHE A 55 -12.22 1.25 -6.04
C PHE A 55 -12.84 -0.01 -5.40
N GLU A 56 -12.03 -0.92 -4.89
CA GLU A 56 -12.53 -2.08 -4.14
C GLU A 56 -13.29 -1.67 -2.88
N GLY A 57 -12.72 -0.74 -2.11
CA GLY A 57 -13.38 -0.19 -0.92
C GLY A 57 -14.74 0.44 -1.23
N TYR A 58 -14.83 1.19 -2.34
CA TYR A 58 -16.07 1.76 -2.82
C TYR A 58 -17.10 0.70 -3.22
N GLN A 59 -16.68 -0.33 -3.96
CA GLN A 59 -17.59 -1.43 -4.33
C GLN A 59 -18.10 -2.19 -3.11
N GLN A 60 -17.24 -2.45 -2.12
CA GLN A 60 -17.66 -3.11 -0.88
C GLN A 60 -18.63 -2.23 -0.09
N MET A 61 -18.38 -0.93 0.01
CA MET A 61 -19.32 0.02 0.62
C MET A 61 -20.67 0.03 -0.10
N GLN A 62 -20.68 0.08 -1.43
CA GLN A 62 -21.91 -0.01 -2.21
C GLN A 62 -22.65 -1.32 -1.96
N ARG A 63 -21.96 -2.45 -1.87
CA ARG A 63 -22.58 -3.74 -1.53
C ARG A 63 -23.19 -3.73 -0.14
N ILE A 64 -22.53 -3.13 0.84
CA ILE A 64 -23.06 -2.96 2.20
C ILE A 64 -24.33 -2.10 2.18
N PHE A 65 -24.30 -0.96 1.49
CA PHE A 65 -25.48 -0.10 1.35
C PHE A 65 -26.61 -0.77 0.55
N ALA A 66 -26.29 -1.51 -0.52
CA ALA A 66 -27.27 -2.18 -1.37
C ALA A 66 -27.88 -3.44 -0.73
N ARG A 67 -27.14 -4.14 0.13
CA ARG A 67 -27.71 -5.21 0.98
C ARG A 67 -28.77 -4.66 1.93
N GLY A 68 -28.76 -3.35 2.18
CA GLY A 68 -29.71 -2.74 3.09
C GLY A 68 -29.54 -3.24 4.52
N ASP A 69 -28.34 -3.76 4.86
CA ASP A 69 -27.93 -4.11 6.22
C ASP A 69 -27.92 -2.82 7.03
N THR A 70 -29.11 -2.36 7.44
CA THR A 70 -29.29 -1.30 8.40
C THR A 70 -28.67 -1.81 9.68
N CYS A 71 -27.39 -1.49 9.91
CA CYS A 71 -26.58 -1.79 11.09
C CYS A 71 -27.08 -3.01 11.90
N PRO A 72 -26.36 -4.15 11.98
CA PRO A 72 -26.86 -5.34 12.69
C PRO A 72 -27.30 -5.06 14.15
N ALA A 73 -26.76 -4.02 14.79
CA ALA A 73 -27.25 -3.55 16.09
C ALA A 73 -28.65 -2.91 16.03
N CYS A 74 -28.96 -2.17 14.98
CA CYS A 74 -30.29 -1.61 14.71
C CYS A 74 -31.32 -2.68 14.34
N GLU A 75 -30.95 -3.70 13.56
CA GLU A 75 -31.83 -4.85 13.31
C GLU A 75 -32.11 -5.65 14.57
N ALA A 76 -31.07 -6.00 15.35
CA ALA A 76 -31.22 -6.69 16.63
C ALA A 76 -32.09 -5.88 17.61
N ALA A 77 -31.92 -4.57 17.67
CA ALA A 77 -32.77 -3.70 18.48
C ALA A 77 -34.23 -3.75 17.99
N ARG A 78 -34.46 -3.68 16.68
CA ARG A 78 -35.81 -3.70 16.07
C ARG A 78 -36.52 -5.02 16.32
N GLU A 79 -35.81 -6.15 16.23
CA GLU A 79 -36.33 -7.48 16.56
C GLU A 79 -36.70 -7.59 18.05
N HIS A 80 -35.82 -7.12 18.95
CA HIS A 80 -36.10 -7.10 20.37
C HIS A 80 -37.30 -6.21 20.72
N TYR A 81 -37.48 -5.06 20.07
CA TYR A 81 -38.69 -4.24 20.22
C TYR A 81 -39.95 -4.93 19.70
N ARG A 82 -39.88 -5.62 18.55
CA ARG A 82 -41.01 -6.41 18.02
C ARG A 82 -41.46 -7.51 18.99
N GLN A 83 -40.51 -8.21 19.59
CA GLN A 83 -40.81 -9.23 20.62
C GLN A 83 -41.50 -8.62 21.84
N ARG A 84 -41.03 -7.47 22.34
CA ARG A 84 -41.67 -6.79 23.47
C ARG A 84 -43.09 -6.31 23.17
N VAL A 85 -43.34 -5.85 21.94
CA VAL A 85 -44.68 -5.46 21.51
C VAL A 85 -45.60 -6.67 21.48
N ALA A 86 -45.17 -7.78 20.87
CA ALA A 86 -45.96 -9.02 20.81
C ALA A 86 -46.31 -9.57 22.21
N ILE A 87 -45.37 -9.53 23.16
CA ILE A 87 -45.62 -9.94 24.55
C ILE A 87 -46.66 -9.02 25.20
N LYS A 88 -46.55 -7.69 25.02
CA LYS A 88 -47.53 -6.74 25.57
C LYS A 88 -48.92 -6.88 24.95
N GLU A 89 -49.00 -7.17 23.66
CA GLU A 89 -50.28 -7.43 22.97
C GLU A 89 -50.94 -8.66 23.56
N TYR A 90 -50.18 -9.74 23.79
CA TYR A 90 -50.66 -10.94 24.46
C TYR A 90 -51.15 -10.67 25.89
N GLU A 91 -50.37 -9.94 26.70
CA GLU A 91 -50.77 -9.55 28.06
C GLU A 91 -52.04 -8.70 28.08
N MET A 92 -52.21 -7.77 27.14
CA MET A 92 -53.43 -6.96 27.01
C MET A 92 -54.63 -7.80 26.60
N GLN A 93 -54.44 -8.75 25.67
CA GLN A 93 -55.48 -9.69 25.24
C GLN A 93 -55.95 -10.57 26.41
N GLU A 94 -55.01 -11.09 27.22
CA GLU A 94 -55.33 -11.90 28.40
C GLU A 94 -56.06 -11.07 29.48
N ARG A 95 -55.63 -9.82 29.71
CA ARG A 95 -56.32 -8.90 30.64
C ARG A 95 -57.73 -8.55 30.18
N PHE A 96 -57.94 -8.38 28.88
CA PHE A 96 -59.28 -8.16 28.32
C PHE A 96 -60.18 -9.39 28.48
N ASN A 97 -59.65 -10.58 28.20
CA ASN A 97 -60.39 -11.84 28.35
C ASN A 97 -60.70 -12.19 29.83
N SER A 98 -59.83 -11.80 30.76
CA SER A 98 -60.04 -12.02 32.21
C SER A 98 -60.91 -10.93 32.86
N GLY A 99 -60.93 -9.71 32.30
CA GLY A 99 -61.81 -8.61 32.75
C GLY A 99 -63.29 -8.77 32.36
N GLY A 100 -63.62 -9.71 31.47
CA GLY A 100 -65.00 -10.06 31.10
C GLY A 100 -65.69 -11.10 32.00
N ARG A 101 -65.04 -11.52 33.10
CA ARG A 101 -65.64 -12.39 34.13
C ARG A 101 -65.87 -11.62 35.43
N VAL A 102 -66.76 -10.64 35.41
CA VAL A 102 -67.47 -10.13 36.59
C VAL A 102 -68.92 -9.87 36.20
#